data_AF-F7JM35-F1
#
_entry.id   AF-F7JM35-F1
#
_cell.length_a   1.000
_cell.length_b   1.000
_cell.length_c   1.000
_cell.angle_alpha   90.00
_cell.angle_beta   90.00
_cell.angle_gamma   90.00
#
_symmetry.space_group_name_H-M   'P 1'
#
loop_
_entity.id
_entity.type
_entity.pdbx_description
1 polymer ?
#
loop_
_entity_poly.entity_id
_entity_poly.type
_entity_poly.pdbx_seq_one_letter_code
_entity_poly.pdbx_strand_id
1 'polypeptide(L)'
;MSEQKGRETARDNDLFFTCSLIDYIARKTKNKRADVVNTLGVERIRKIYDLADVYHCDSIERVSDDFICESGMKDGTFDNVKMCGYAIPSHWDIGKVYKRLIKSVSEYEKIDVIDALMKIYNSFISEKIDDYNSSMYYENPSYLLECYLENKVL
;
A
#
# COMPACT_ATOMS: atom_id res chain seq x y z
N MET A 1 7.20 -35.82 -4.60
CA MET A 1 7.66 -34.48 -5.01
C MET A 1 7.04 -33.49 -4.05
N SER A 2 7.82 -32.96 -3.12
CA SER A 2 7.31 -32.17 -2.01
C SER A 2 6.93 -30.76 -2.49
N GLU A 3 5.65 -30.43 -2.39
CA GLU A 3 5.12 -29.07 -2.57
C GLU A 3 5.78 -28.13 -1.57
N GLN A 4 6.54 -27.13 -2.05
CA GLN A 4 6.96 -25.98 -1.24
C GLN A 4 5.76 -25.04 -1.06
N LYS A 5 4.82 -25.44 -0.18
CA LYS A 5 3.73 -24.60 0.30
C LYS A 5 4.32 -23.63 1.34
N GLY A 6 4.80 -22.45 0.91
CA GLY A 6 5.23 -21.43 1.88
C GLY A 6 6.15 -20.31 1.41
N ARG A 7 6.63 -20.26 0.16
CA ARG A 7 7.37 -19.09 -0.34
C ARG A 7 6.41 -18.14 -1.04
N GLU A 8 6.27 -16.91 -0.52
CA GLU A 8 5.68 -15.81 -1.28
C GLU A 8 6.43 -15.69 -2.62
N THR A 9 5.70 -15.45 -3.71
CA THR A 9 6.33 -15.25 -5.02
C THR A 9 7.17 -13.96 -4.99
N ALA A 10 8.19 -13.87 -5.82
CA ALA A 10 8.99 -12.63 -5.93
C ALA A 10 8.07 -11.42 -6.18
N ARG A 11 7.15 -11.54 -7.13
CA ARG A 11 6.15 -10.51 -7.46
C ARG A 11 5.22 -10.14 -6.29
N ASP A 12 4.87 -11.08 -5.43
CA ASP A 12 4.09 -10.81 -4.22
C ASP A 12 4.91 -10.03 -3.19
N ASN A 13 6.23 -10.29 -3.10
CA ASN A 13 7.15 -9.56 -2.23
C ASN A 13 7.42 -8.14 -2.77
N ASP A 14 7.57 -8.01 -4.09
CA ASP A 14 7.74 -6.72 -4.76
C ASP A 14 6.52 -5.80 -4.53
N LEU A 15 5.31 -6.37 -4.60
CA LEU A 15 4.07 -5.64 -4.31
C LEU A 15 4.00 -5.24 -2.84
N PHE A 16 4.43 -6.13 -1.94
CA PHE A 16 4.48 -5.85 -0.50
C PHE A 16 5.42 -4.69 -0.20
N PHE A 17 6.63 -4.68 -0.79
CA PHE A 17 7.56 -3.57 -0.66
C PHE A 17 6.97 -2.28 -1.21
N THR A 18 6.39 -2.32 -2.41
CA THR A 18 5.75 -1.17 -3.05
C THR A 18 4.69 -0.54 -2.15
N CYS A 19 3.77 -1.34 -1.59
CA CYS A 19 2.73 -0.86 -0.69
C CYS A 19 3.31 -0.29 0.61
N SER A 20 4.36 -0.93 1.14
CA SER A 20 5.02 -0.48 2.38
C SER A 20 5.77 0.83 2.19
N LEU A 21 6.40 1.03 1.03
CA LEU A 21 7.07 2.27 0.66
C LEU A 21 6.07 3.42 0.49
N ILE A 22 4.93 3.18 -0.17
CA ILE A 22 3.85 4.17 -0.29
C ILE A 22 3.35 4.60 1.10
N ASP A 23 3.13 3.65 2.00
CA ASP A 23 2.73 3.92 3.39
C ASP A 23 3.77 4.75 4.14
N TYR A 24 5.05 4.39 3.99
CA TYR A 24 6.16 5.10 4.61
C TYR A 24 6.27 6.55 4.11
N ILE A 25 6.19 6.75 2.79
CA ILE A 25 6.19 8.10 2.18
C ILE A 25 5.01 8.91 2.70
N ALA A 26 3.80 8.34 2.72
CA ALA A 26 2.60 9.03 3.20
C ALA A 26 2.74 9.54 4.64
N ARG A 27 3.30 8.72 5.54
CA ARG A 27 3.57 9.14 6.92
C ARG A 27 4.68 10.19 6.99
N LYS A 28 5.76 10.01 6.24
CA LYS A 28 6.93 10.91 6.23
C LYS A 28 6.56 12.30 5.74
N THR A 29 5.77 12.40 4.66
CA THR A 29 5.31 13.66 4.08
C THR A 29 3.96 14.12 4.61
N LYS A 30 3.33 13.41 5.55
CA LYS A 30 2.00 13.72 6.10
C LYS A 30 0.92 13.93 5.02
N ASN A 31 0.91 13.05 4.03
CA ASN A 31 -0.09 13.04 2.96
C ASN A 31 -1.01 11.84 3.11
N LYS A 32 -2.22 11.90 2.54
CA LYS A 32 -3.02 10.67 2.39
C LYS A 32 -2.31 9.75 1.39
N ARG A 33 -2.48 8.44 1.53
CA ARG A 33 -1.86 7.48 0.59
C ARG A 33 -2.38 7.67 -0.83
N ALA A 34 -3.65 8.04 -0.99
CA ALA A 34 -4.24 8.46 -2.26
C ALA A 34 -3.42 9.59 -2.93
N ASP A 35 -3.11 10.65 -2.18
CA ASP A 35 -2.33 11.79 -2.69
C ASP A 35 -0.91 11.36 -3.08
N VAL A 36 -0.31 10.46 -2.28
CA VAL A 36 1.02 9.90 -2.58
C VAL A 36 1.02 9.13 -3.90
N VAL A 37 0.09 8.18 -4.08
CA VAL A 37 0.06 7.37 -5.32
C VAL A 37 -0.25 8.23 -6.54
N ASN A 38 -1.10 9.25 -6.39
CA ASN A 38 -1.44 10.17 -7.46
C ASN A 38 -0.26 11.07 -7.83
N THR A 39 0.52 11.50 -6.84
CA THR A 39 1.73 12.33 -7.05
C THR A 39 2.86 11.53 -7.69
N LEU A 40 3.06 10.28 -7.25
CA LEU A 40 4.05 9.39 -7.87
C LEU A 40 3.66 9.05 -9.32
N GLY A 41 2.38 8.75 -9.53
CA GLY A 41 1.83 8.32 -10.81
C GLY A 41 2.19 6.89 -11.16
N VAL A 42 1.49 6.34 -12.16
CA VAL A 42 1.62 4.94 -12.62
C VAL A 42 3.07 4.59 -12.98
N GLU A 43 3.78 5.49 -13.67
CA GLU A 43 5.15 5.26 -14.13
C GLU A 43 6.14 5.03 -12.98
N ARG A 44 6.09 5.86 -11.94
CA ARG A 44 6.99 5.69 -10.78
C ARG A 44 6.59 4.51 -9.92
N ILE A 45 5.30 4.25 -9.76
CA ILE A 45 4.82 3.07 -9.03
C ILE A 45 5.25 1.79 -9.74
N ARG A 46 5.16 1.75 -11.07
CA ARG A 46 5.67 0.63 -11.88
C ARG A 46 7.18 0.48 -11.73
N LYS A 47 7.95 1.58 -11.78
CA LYS A 47 9.40 1.59 -11.50
C LYS A 47 9.73 1.03 -10.11
N ILE A 48 8.97 1.40 -9.07
CA ILE A 48 9.14 0.87 -7.71
C ILE A 48 8.90 -0.64 -7.71
N TYR A 49 7.80 -1.08 -8.33
CA TYR A 49 7.41 -2.49 -8.37
C TYR A 49 8.39 -3.37 -9.14
N ASP A 50 8.83 -2.93 -10.31
CA ASP A 50 9.71 -3.72 -11.18
C ASP A 50 11.18 -3.75 -10.72
N LEU A 51 11.60 -2.80 -9.87
CA LEU A 51 12.95 -2.72 -9.31
C LEU A 51 12.99 -2.96 -7.79
N ALA A 52 11.93 -3.55 -7.23
CA ALA A 52 11.82 -3.77 -5.79
C ALA A 52 12.97 -4.61 -5.23
N ASP A 53 13.44 -5.60 -5.97
CA ASP A 53 14.59 -6.44 -5.65
C ASP A 53 15.89 -5.64 -5.46
N VAL A 54 16.10 -4.61 -6.28
CA VAL A 54 17.23 -3.67 -6.13
C VAL A 54 17.04 -2.80 -4.89
N TYR A 55 15.84 -2.24 -4.70
CA TYR A 55 15.55 -1.36 -3.56
C TYR A 55 15.55 -2.09 -2.21
N HIS A 56 15.33 -3.40 -2.18
CA HIS A 56 15.43 -4.21 -0.97
C HIS A 56 16.84 -4.22 -0.35
N CYS A 57 17.88 -3.88 -1.11
CA CYS A 57 19.24 -3.75 -0.60
C CYS A 57 19.48 -2.42 0.14
N ASP A 58 18.63 -1.42 -0.09
CA ASP A 58 18.71 -0.10 0.53
C ASP A 58 17.72 0.02 1.71
N SER A 59 17.92 1.03 2.56
CA SER A 59 16.93 1.34 3.59
C SER A 59 15.68 1.96 2.96
N ILE A 60 14.50 1.61 3.47
CA ILE A 60 13.22 2.20 3.03
C ILE A 60 13.23 3.73 3.15
N GLU A 61 13.98 4.26 4.12
CA GLU A 61 14.19 5.70 4.30
C GLU A 61 14.89 6.33 3.09
N ARG A 62 16.03 5.78 2.66
CA ARG A 62 16.77 6.27 1.50
C ARG A 62 15.91 6.21 0.24
N VAL A 63 15.28 5.07 -0.01
CA VAL A 63 14.41 4.87 -1.17
C VAL A 63 13.25 5.87 -1.15
N SER A 64 12.65 6.12 0.02
CA SER A 64 11.57 7.11 0.15
C SER A 64 12.02 8.53 -0.21
N ASP A 65 13.22 8.95 0.21
CA ASP A 65 13.74 10.30 -0.06
C ASP A 65 13.96 10.52 -1.56
N ASP A 66 14.49 9.50 -2.25
CA ASP A 66 14.70 9.55 -3.69
C ASP A 66 13.36 9.78 -4.42
N PHE A 67 12.31 9.01 -4.10
CA PHE A 67 11.01 9.16 -4.76
C PHE A 67 10.25 10.43 -4.36
N ILE A 68 10.40 10.90 -3.13
CA ILE A 68 9.85 12.20 -2.68
C ILE A 68 10.49 13.33 -3.49
N CYS A 69 11.82 13.32 -3.64
CA CYS A 69 12.55 14.31 -4.40
C CYS A 69 12.22 14.24 -5.91
N GLU A 70 12.27 13.05 -6.51
CA GLU A 70 12.00 12.82 -7.94
C GLU A 70 10.57 13.20 -8.35
N SER A 71 9.60 13.08 -7.45
CA SER A 71 8.19 13.44 -7.70
C SER A 71 7.87 14.90 -7.38
N GLY A 72 8.75 15.62 -6.69
CA GLY A 72 8.48 16.97 -6.20
C GLY A 72 7.37 17.02 -5.14
N MET A 73 7.18 15.92 -4.40
CA MET A 73 6.15 15.80 -3.38
C MET A 73 6.40 16.81 -2.26
N LYS A 74 5.32 17.46 -1.81
CA LYS A 74 5.35 18.43 -0.72
C LYS A 74 4.76 17.82 0.53
N ASP A 75 5.15 18.36 1.68
CA ASP A 75 4.55 18.01 2.95
C ASP A 75 3.08 18.45 3.01
N GLY A 76 2.22 17.53 3.45
CA GLY A 76 0.82 17.77 3.77
C GLY A 76 0.58 18.00 5.26
N THR A 77 -0.68 17.83 5.66
CA THR A 77 -1.14 18.04 7.04
C THR A 77 -1.80 16.80 7.66
N PHE A 78 -1.81 15.66 6.93
CA PHE A 78 -2.43 14.42 7.36
C PHE A 78 -1.48 13.61 8.26
N ASP A 79 -1.64 13.72 9.57
CA ASP A 79 -0.83 12.99 10.56
C ASP A 79 -1.69 11.96 11.31
N ASN A 80 -2.04 10.85 10.64
CA ASN A 80 -2.84 9.78 11.21
C ASN A 80 -2.10 8.98 12.32
N VAL A 81 -0.77 9.12 12.40
CA VAL A 81 0.07 8.52 13.43
C VAL A 81 -0.12 9.28 14.76
N LYS A 82 -0.05 10.62 14.76
CA LYS A 82 -0.25 11.41 15.98
C LYS A 82 -1.69 11.43 16.49
N MET A 83 -2.66 11.21 15.62
CA MET A 83 -4.08 11.19 15.98
C MET A 83 -4.55 9.85 16.58
N CYS A 84 -3.70 8.82 16.60
CA CYS A 84 -4.07 7.50 17.10
C CYS A 84 -3.82 7.38 18.62
N GLY A 85 -4.83 6.96 19.38
CA GLY A 85 -4.73 6.68 20.82
C GLY A 85 -4.24 5.28 21.18
N TYR A 86 -3.91 4.45 20.19
CA TYR A 86 -3.59 3.02 20.33
C TYR A 86 -2.23 2.65 19.72
N ALA A 87 -1.88 1.36 19.78
CA ALA A 87 -0.70 0.84 19.10
C ALA A 87 -0.82 1.05 17.58
N ILE A 88 0.12 1.79 17.01
CA ILE A 88 0.10 2.19 15.61
C ILE A 88 0.70 1.05 14.78
N PRO A 89 -0.01 0.53 13.76
CA PRO A 89 0.54 -0.50 12.89
C PRO A 89 1.77 0.03 12.16
N SER A 90 2.77 -0.83 11.94
CA SER A 90 3.94 -0.45 11.15
C SER A 90 3.56 -0.26 9.68
N HIS A 91 4.44 0.40 8.91
CA HIS A 91 4.26 0.53 7.47
C HIS A 91 4.27 -0.83 6.76
N TRP A 92 4.97 -1.82 7.32
CA TRP A 92 4.94 -3.20 6.85
C TRP A 92 3.58 -3.88 7.10
N ASP A 93 2.96 -3.64 8.25
CA ASP A 93 1.65 -4.23 8.55
C ASP A 93 0.59 -3.70 7.58
N ILE A 94 0.57 -2.40 7.36
CA ILE A 94 -0.35 -1.77 6.38
C ILE A 94 0.00 -2.20 4.95
N GLY A 95 1.29 -2.27 4.60
CA GLY A 95 1.73 -2.78 3.30
C GLY A 95 1.23 -4.19 3.01
N LYS A 96 1.19 -5.07 4.03
CA LYS A 96 0.63 -6.42 3.92
C LYS A 96 -0.88 -6.42 3.67
N VAL A 97 -1.63 -5.51 4.31
CA VAL A 97 -3.09 -5.35 4.10
C VAL A 97 -3.36 -4.94 2.65
N TYR A 98 -2.74 -3.86 2.18
CA TYR A 98 -2.91 -3.38 0.80
C TYR A 98 -2.48 -4.42 -0.23
N LYS A 99 -1.31 -5.06 -0.06
CA LYS A 99 -0.83 -6.12 -0.96
C LYS A 99 -1.86 -7.23 -1.15
N ARG A 100 -2.48 -7.70 -0.06
CA ARG A 100 -3.51 -8.76 -0.12
C ARG A 100 -4.76 -8.29 -0.86
N LEU A 101 -5.26 -7.10 -0.54
CA LEU A 101 -6.44 -6.54 -1.20
C LEU A 101 -6.21 -6.31 -2.69
N ILE A 102 -5.07 -5.71 -3.07
CA ILE A 102 -4.69 -5.43 -4.47
C ILE A 102 -4.61 -6.72 -5.27
N LYS A 103 -3.98 -7.75 -4.72
CA LYS A 103 -3.91 -9.06 -5.37
C LYS A 103 -5.31 -9.64 -5.61
N SER A 104 -6.16 -9.64 -4.59
CA SER A 104 -7.53 -10.16 -4.71
C SER A 104 -8.37 -9.39 -5.73
N VAL A 105 -8.26 -8.06 -5.79
CA VAL A 105 -8.97 -7.25 -6.79
C VAL A 105 -8.42 -7.47 -8.19
N SER A 106 -7.09 -7.54 -8.36
CA SER A 106 -6.46 -7.83 -9.65
C SER A 106 -6.90 -9.19 -10.21
N GLU A 107 -6.96 -10.23 -9.36
CA GLU A 107 -7.43 -11.56 -9.73
C GLU A 107 -8.93 -11.58 -10.05
N TYR A 108 -9.76 -10.89 -9.25
CA TYR A 108 -11.21 -10.84 -9.43
C TYR A 108 -11.62 -10.07 -10.68
N GLU A 109 -11.09 -8.86 -10.87
CA GLU A 109 -11.42 -7.97 -11.99
C GLU A 109 -10.63 -8.30 -13.28
N LYS A 110 -9.59 -9.14 -13.18
CA LYS A 110 -8.68 -9.52 -14.29
C LYS A 110 -7.95 -8.33 -14.89
N ILE A 111 -7.40 -7.47 -14.04
CA ILE A 111 -6.64 -6.27 -14.41
C ILE A 111 -5.19 -6.34 -13.92
N ASP A 112 -4.32 -5.48 -14.45
CA ASP A 112 -2.93 -5.37 -14.01
C ASP A 112 -2.85 -4.99 -12.52
N VAL A 113 -1.80 -5.48 -11.84
CA VAL A 113 -1.60 -5.22 -10.41
C VAL A 113 -1.44 -3.73 -10.12
N ILE A 114 -0.78 -2.98 -11.01
CA ILE A 114 -0.60 -1.54 -10.84
C ILE A 114 -1.92 -0.80 -11.04
N ASP A 115 -2.76 -1.24 -11.99
CA ASP A 115 -4.09 -0.66 -12.19
C ASP A 115 -4.98 -0.91 -10.96
N ALA A 116 -4.96 -2.13 -10.40
CA ALA A 116 -5.67 -2.47 -9.16
C ALA A 116 -5.17 -1.63 -7.98
N LEU A 117 -3.85 -1.43 -7.85
CA LEU A 117 -3.24 -0.56 -6.85
C LEU A 117 -3.80 0.85 -6.95
N MET A 118 -3.77 1.46 -8.15
CA MET A 118 -4.28 2.82 -8.35
C MET A 118 -5.77 2.93 -8.01
N LYS A 119 -6.58 1.93 -8.36
CA LYS A 119 -8.02 1.91 -8.02
C LYS A 119 -8.25 1.85 -6.51
N ILE A 120 -7.55 0.96 -5.81
CA ILE A 120 -7.75 0.75 -4.37
C ILE A 120 -7.34 1.97 -3.57
N TYR A 121 -6.16 2.53 -3.81
CA TYR A 121 -5.70 3.73 -3.09
C TYR A 121 -6.56 4.96 -3.37
N ASN A 122 -7.28 5.01 -4.50
CA ASN A 122 -8.23 6.08 -4.81
C ASN A 122 -9.70 5.74 -4.46
N SER A 123 -9.94 4.65 -3.73
CA SER A 123 -11.29 4.22 -3.34
C SER A 123 -11.57 4.50 -1.86
N PHE A 124 -12.84 4.43 -1.47
CA PHE A 124 -13.28 4.68 -0.09
C PHE A 124 -12.61 3.74 0.94
N ILE A 125 -12.23 2.53 0.52
CA ILE A 125 -11.64 1.52 1.42
C ILE A 125 -10.27 1.99 1.93
N SER A 126 -9.53 2.77 1.13
CA SER A 126 -8.23 3.33 1.54
C SER A 126 -8.42 4.26 2.73
N GLU A 127 -9.43 5.12 2.73
CA GLU A 127 -9.72 6.00 3.87
C GLU A 127 -10.08 5.20 5.14
N LYS A 128 -10.74 4.05 4.99
CA LYS A 128 -11.08 3.17 6.12
C LYS A 128 -9.87 2.41 6.67
N ILE A 129 -8.97 1.96 5.81
CA ILE A 129 -7.72 1.31 6.22
C ILE A 129 -6.76 2.32 6.88
N ASP A 130 -6.79 3.57 6.41
CA ASP A 130 -5.92 4.65 6.90
C ASP A 130 -6.36 5.23 8.25
N ASP A 131 -7.59 4.94 8.69
CA ASP A 131 -8.10 5.27 10.01
C ASP A 131 -7.62 4.24 11.05
N TYR A 132 -6.54 4.57 11.75
CA TYR A 132 -5.96 3.69 12.77
C TYR A 132 -6.77 3.58 14.05
N ASN A 133 -7.86 4.35 14.18
CA ASN A 133 -8.83 4.18 15.26
C ASN A 133 -9.92 3.16 14.91
N SER A 134 -9.94 2.64 13.67
CA SER A 134 -10.83 1.57 13.21
C SER A 134 -10.16 0.20 13.29
N SER A 135 -10.94 -0.87 13.40
CA SER A 135 -10.45 -2.25 13.26
C SER A 135 -10.20 -2.67 11.82
N MET A 136 -10.49 -1.81 10.83
CA MET A 136 -10.52 -2.19 9.41
C MET A 136 -9.25 -2.90 8.93
N TYR A 137 -8.07 -2.46 9.36
CA TYR A 137 -6.79 -3.08 8.96
C TYR A 137 -6.49 -4.42 9.67
N TYR A 138 -7.29 -4.82 10.67
CA TYR A 138 -7.27 -6.15 11.28
C TYR A 138 -8.23 -7.14 10.61
N GLU A 139 -9.15 -6.65 9.76
CA GLU A 139 -10.15 -7.50 9.11
C GLU A 139 -9.51 -8.48 8.12
N ASN A 140 -10.21 -9.57 7.85
CA ASN A 140 -9.69 -10.58 6.93
C ASN A 140 -9.72 -10.07 5.47
N PRO A 141 -8.82 -10.56 4.60
CA PRO A 141 -8.74 -10.10 3.21
C PRO A 141 -10.05 -10.26 2.42
N SER A 142 -10.83 -11.32 2.71
CA SER A 142 -12.12 -11.54 2.06
C SER A 142 -13.13 -10.45 2.40
N TYR A 143 -13.22 -10.03 3.67
CA TYR A 143 -14.12 -8.94 4.07
C TYR A 143 -13.71 -7.61 3.44
N LEU A 144 -12.41 -7.31 3.39
CA LEU A 144 -11.91 -6.11 2.72
C LEU A 144 -12.25 -6.10 1.22
N LEU A 145 -12.12 -7.26 0.56
CA LEU A 145 -12.52 -7.41 -0.83
C LEU A 145 -14.03 -7.18 -1.00
N GLU A 146 -14.86 -7.82 -0.18
CA GLU A 146 -16.32 -7.65 -0.24
C GLU A 146 -16.72 -6.19 0.00
N CYS A 147 -16.15 -5.52 1.00
CA CYS A 147 -16.39 -4.11 1.25
C CYS A 147 -16.01 -3.24 0.04
N TYR A 148 -14.85 -3.52 -0.58
CA TYR A 148 -14.43 -2.81 -1.79
C TYR A 148 -15.41 -3.02 -2.95
N LEU A 149 -15.84 -4.26 -3.20
CA LEU A 149 -16.78 -4.60 -4.29
C LEU A 149 -18.18 -4.01 -4.08
N GLU A 150 -18.67 -4.01 -2.83
CA GLU A 150 -19.98 -3.46 -2.44
C GLU A 150 -19.98 -1.95 -2.23
N ASN A 151 -18.80 -1.31 -2.28
CA ASN A 151 -18.59 0.12 -2.04
C ASN A 151 -19.18 0.63 -0.69
N LYS A 152 -19.15 -0.22 0.35
CA LYS A 152 -19.61 0.09 1.71
C LYS A 152 -18.95 -0.84 2.73
N VAL A 153 -18.92 -0.41 4.00
CA VAL A 153 -18.59 -1.30 5.12
C VAL A 153 -19.80 -2.17 5.43
N LEU A 154 -19.60 -3.50 5.52
CA LEU A 154 -20.65 -4.49 5.77
C LEU A 154 -20.91 -4.72 7.25
#